data_AF-A0AA47KVT6-F1
#
_entry.id   AF-A0AA47KVT6-F1
#
_cell.length_a   1.000
_cell.length_b   1.000
_cell.length_c   1.000
_cell.angle_alpha   90.00
_cell.angle_beta   90.00
_cell.angle_gamma   90.00
#
_symmetry.space_group_name_H-M   'P 1'
#
loop_
_entity.id
_entity.type
_entity.pdbx_description
1 polymer ?
#
loop_
_entity_poly.entity_id
_entity_poly.type
_entity_poly.pdbx_seq_one_letter_code
_entity_poly.pdbx_strand_id
1 'polypeptide(L)'
;MIRVDFADASYITDVGIRIALSRKALRFEKNKIQTDGYSDFRYLSGENQGWNMQYKRKNHDWENVFSFHQEAEYEKDFIMPAFYCEKHPESPFRQGPQMSIFTDKGQITIANKLLTISNETKIIERRELSSEKFEKYCKKYFQINLSDFQHI
;
A
#
# COMPACT_ATOMS: atom_id res chain seq x y z
N MET A 1 3.94 7.66 3.78
CA MET A 1 5.32 7.62 3.25
C MET A 1 6.26 8.42 4.12
N ILE A 2 7.50 7.95 4.26
CA ILE A 2 8.55 8.59 5.08
C ILE A 2 9.85 8.63 4.26
N ARG A 3 10.56 9.76 4.31
CA ARG A 3 11.96 9.86 3.87
C ARG A 3 12.88 9.54 5.05
N VAL A 4 13.87 8.71 4.81
CA VAL A 4 14.91 8.35 5.79
C VAL A 4 16.27 8.68 5.17
N ASP A 5 16.98 9.60 5.79
CA ASP A 5 18.37 9.87 5.44
C ASP A 5 19.27 8.95 6.29
N PHE A 6 20.10 8.15 5.64
CA PHE A 6 20.99 7.20 6.31
C PHE A 6 22.33 7.12 5.58
N ALA A 7 23.40 7.36 6.33
CA ALA A 7 24.76 7.52 5.80
C ALA A 7 24.80 8.60 4.69
N ASP A 8 25.23 8.23 3.48
CA ASP A 8 25.43 9.11 2.33
C ASP A 8 24.21 9.16 1.38
N ALA A 9 23.08 8.56 1.75
CA ALA A 9 21.93 8.41 0.87
C ALA A 9 20.58 8.68 1.57
N SER A 10 19.62 9.07 0.74
CA SER A 10 18.22 9.21 1.13
C SER A 10 17.40 8.05 0.60
N TYR A 11 16.46 7.59 1.41
CA TYR A 11 15.56 6.50 1.08
C TYR A 11 14.12 6.94 1.28
N ILE A 12 13.22 6.41 0.47
CA ILE A 12 11.78 6.49 0.66
C ILE A 12 11.30 5.11 1.12
N THR A 13 10.49 5.11 2.19
CA THR A 13 9.82 3.92 2.70
C THR A 13 8.36 4.23 2.99
N ASP A 14 7.50 3.25 2.75
CA ASP A 14 6.09 3.32 3.07
C ASP A 14 5.58 1.90 3.31
N VAL A 15 4.82 1.72 4.40
CA VAL A 15 4.23 0.45 4.82
C VAL A 15 2.71 0.53 4.93
N GLY A 16 2.10 1.62 4.45
CA GLY A 16 0.68 1.94 4.58
C GLY A 16 -0.15 1.78 3.30
N ILE A 17 0.46 1.75 2.11
CA ILE A 17 -0.29 1.54 0.86
C ILE A 17 -0.35 0.05 0.49
N ARG A 18 -1.57 -0.38 0.23
CA ARG A 18 -1.99 -1.78 0.17
C ARG A 18 -1.31 -2.67 -0.88
N ILE A 19 -1.14 -2.22 -2.13
CA ILE A 19 -0.86 -3.15 -3.26
C ILE A 19 0.35 -2.82 -4.14
N ALA A 20 0.90 -1.61 -4.05
CA ALA A 20 1.82 -1.09 -5.05
C ALA A 20 3.09 -0.45 -4.44
N LEU A 21 3.40 -0.80 -3.20
CA LEU A 21 4.61 -0.34 -2.53
C LEU A 21 5.70 -1.40 -2.49
N SER A 22 6.93 -0.91 -2.46
CA SER A 22 8.11 -1.73 -2.26
C SER A 22 8.15 -2.30 -0.85
N ARG A 23 8.48 -3.58 -0.72
CA ARG A 23 8.67 -4.27 0.56
C ARG A 23 10.01 -3.94 1.24
N LYS A 24 10.78 -3.02 0.66
CA LYS A 24 12.03 -2.49 1.21
C LYS A 24 12.15 -1.00 0.92
N ALA A 25 12.96 -0.30 1.70
CA ALA A 25 13.30 1.08 1.44
C ALA A 25 13.96 1.23 0.05
N LEU A 26 13.50 2.21 -0.73
CA LEU A 26 14.02 2.51 -2.05
C LEU A 26 14.90 3.75 -1.99
N ARG A 27 16.05 3.74 -2.65
CA ARG A 27 16.87 4.94 -2.79
C ARG A 27 16.09 6.03 -3.50
N PHE A 28 16.15 7.24 -2.97
CA PHE A 28 15.50 8.40 -3.53
C PHE A 28 16.34 9.00 -4.67
N GLU A 29 16.33 8.30 -5.81
CA GLU A 29 17.11 8.68 -6.99
C GLU A 29 16.21 8.65 -8.24
N LYS A 30 16.27 9.73 -9.03
CA LYS A 30 15.50 9.87 -10.26
C LYS A 30 15.88 8.79 -11.28
N ASN A 31 14.88 8.18 -11.91
CA ASN A 31 14.99 7.16 -12.95
C ASN A 31 15.71 5.86 -12.55
N LYS A 32 16.14 5.69 -11.30
CA LYS A 32 16.77 4.46 -10.83
C LYS A 32 15.73 3.35 -10.73
N ILE A 33 15.87 2.31 -11.55
CA ILE A 33 15.06 1.09 -11.44
C ILE A 33 15.57 0.29 -10.24
N GLN A 34 14.68 -0.05 -9.33
CA GLN A 34 14.95 -0.81 -8.12
C GLN A 34 13.90 -1.90 -7.96
N THR A 35 14.30 -3.11 -7.57
CA THR A 35 13.38 -4.24 -7.40
C THR A 35 13.32 -4.67 -5.94
N ASP A 36 12.13 -5.02 -5.46
CA ASP A 36 11.98 -5.72 -4.17
C ASP A 36 11.91 -7.24 -4.35
N GLY A 37 12.14 -7.75 -5.56
CA GLY A 37 12.02 -9.16 -5.94
C GLY A 37 10.63 -9.56 -6.44
N TYR A 38 9.61 -8.71 -6.32
CA TYR A 38 8.24 -8.95 -6.80
C TYR A 38 7.81 -7.92 -7.85
N SER A 39 8.15 -6.65 -7.62
CA SER A 39 7.91 -5.56 -8.56
C SER A 39 9.18 -4.73 -8.77
N ASP A 40 9.25 -4.08 -9.92
CA ASP A 40 10.21 -3.02 -10.20
C ASP A 40 9.60 -1.67 -9.85
N PHE A 41 10.43 -0.74 -9.41
CA PHE A 41 10.04 0.59 -8.96
C PHE A 41 10.98 1.64 -9.52
N ARG A 42 10.47 2.85 -9.73
CA ARG A 42 11.28 4.02 -10.07
C ARG A 42 10.62 5.31 -9.60
N TYR A 43 11.43 6.34 -9.40
CA TYR A 43 10.97 7.70 -9.16
C TYR A 43 11.18 8.56 -10.40
N LEU A 44 10.12 9.25 -10.82
CA LEU A 44 10.15 10.25 -11.87
C LEU A 44 10.03 11.65 -11.24
N SER A 45 10.61 12.66 -11.88
CA SER A 45 10.50 14.07 -11.50
C SER A 45 10.85 14.94 -12.71
N GLY A 46 10.12 16.05 -12.92
CA GLY A 46 10.39 17.07 -13.94
C GLY A 46 10.80 18.40 -13.30
N GLU A 47 11.35 19.35 -14.07
CA GLU A 47 11.86 20.63 -13.55
C GLU A 47 10.82 21.47 -12.76
N ASN A 48 9.52 21.25 -12.98
CA ASN A 48 8.42 21.91 -12.26
C ASN A 48 7.36 20.91 -11.77
N GLN A 49 7.72 19.64 -11.61
CA GLN A 49 6.81 18.61 -11.14
C GLN A 49 7.35 18.03 -9.84
N GLY A 50 6.44 17.70 -8.92
CA GLY A 50 6.78 16.86 -7.77
C GLY A 50 7.35 15.51 -8.22
N TRP A 51 7.59 14.64 -7.25
CA TRP A 51 8.03 13.29 -7.50
C TRP A 51 6.82 12.41 -7.81
N ASN A 52 6.99 11.47 -8.73
CA ASN A 52 6.01 10.43 -9.01
C ASN A 52 6.68 9.07 -8.83
N MET A 53 6.07 8.20 -8.03
CA MET A 53 6.49 6.81 -7.91
C MET A 53 5.74 5.98 -8.94
N GLN A 54 6.48 5.21 -9.72
CA GLN A 54 5.93 4.16 -10.57
C GLN A 54 6.37 2.79 -10.07
N TYR A 55 5.48 1.82 -10.25
CA TYR A 55 5.80 0.41 -10.08
C TYR A 55 5.46 -0.38 -11.36
N LYS A 56 6.09 -1.54 -11.51
CA LYS A 56 5.85 -2.46 -12.62
C LYS A 56 5.88 -3.89 -12.10
N ARG A 57 4.78 -4.60 -12.29
CA ARG A 57 4.72 -6.06 -12.08
C ARG A 57 5.37 -6.77 -13.27
N LYS A 58 5.88 -7.98 -13.05
CA LYS A 58 6.40 -8.83 -14.13
C LYS A 58 5.35 -9.00 -15.24
N ASN A 59 5.72 -8.70 -16.49
CA ASN A 59 4.87 -8.73 -17.68
C ASN A 59 3.71 -7.71 -17.72
N HIS A 60 3.80 -6.65 -16.92
CA HIS A 60 2.90 -5.49 -17.00
C HIS A 60 3.66 -4.22 -17.38
N ASP A 61 2.91 -3.18 -17.74
CA ASP A 61 3.44 -1.84 -17.98
C ASP A 61 3.70 -1.09 -16.67
N TRP A 62 4.45 0.00 -16.76
CA TRP A 62 4.66 0.92 -15.64
C TRP A 62 3.35 1.60 -15.27
N GLU A 63 3.01 1.59 -13.98
CA GLU A 63 1.81 2.20 -13.41
C GLU A 63 2.22 3.26 -12.39
N ASN A 64 1.53 4.42 -12.39
CA ASN A 64 1.69 5.44 -11.35
C ASN A 64 1.07 4.96 -10.04
N VAL A 65 1.78 5.15 -8.92
CA VAL A 65 1.27 4.81 -7.58
C VAL A 65 0.78 6.07 -6.86
N PHE A 66 1.67 7.03 -6.67
CA PHE A 66 1.37 8.31 -6.04
C PHE A 66 2.39 9.37 -6.48
N SER A 67 2.03 10.63 -6.25
CA SER A 67 2.90 11.77 -6.43
C SER A 67 3.05 12.52 -5.11
N PHE A 68 4.21 13.16 -4.90
CA PHE A 68 4.53 13.85 -3.65
C PHE A 68 5.53 14.99 -3.86
N HIS A 69 5.56 15.91 -2.90
CA HIS A 69 6.59 16.94 -2.80
C HIS A 69 7.61 16.56 -1.71
N GLN A 70 8.77 17.20 -1.72
CA GLN A 70 9.82 16.93 -0.72
C GLN A 70 9.65 17.75 0.57
N GLU A 71 8.68 18.66 0.59
CA GLU A 71 8.39 19.46 1.77
C GLU A 71 7.99 18.55 2.93
N ALA A 72 8.53 18.83 4.11
CA ALA A 72 8.19 18.07 5.30
C ALA A 72 6.75 18.38 5.72
N GLU A 73 5.96 17.33 5.89
CA GLU A 73 4.63 17.41 6.51
C GLU A 73 4.77 17.21 8.02
N TYR A 74 4.04 18.01 8.80
CA TYR A 74 4.00 17.92 10.25
C TYR A 74 2.81 17.09 10.71
N GLU A 75 2.83 16.57 11.94
CA GLU A 75 1.74 15.74 12.50
C GLU A 75 0.35 16.37 12.32
N LYS A 76 0.24 17.69 12.49
CA LYS A 76 -1.01 18.45 12.31
C LYS A 76 -1.56 18.41 10.88
N ASP A 77 -0.68 18.29 9.87
CA ASP A 77 -1.07 18.29 8.46
C ASP A 77 -1.78 16.97 8.09
N PHE A 78 -1.58 15.92 8.89
CA PHE A 78 -2.26 14.64 8.74
C PHE A 78 -3.67 14.60 9.36
N ILE A 79 -4.03 15.56 10.23
CA ILE A 79 -5.34 15.55 10.92
C ILE A 79 -6.48 15.67 9.90
N MET A 80 -6.37 16.64 8.97
CA MET A 80 -7.38 16.87 7.93
C MET A 80 -7.57 15.67 6.98
N PRO A 81 -6.51 15.12 6.34
CA PRO A 81 -6.67 13.96 5.48
C PRO A 81 -7.09 12.70 6.24
N ALA A 82 -6.64 12.49 7.49
CA ALA A 82 -7.10 11.39 8.32
C ALA A 82 -8.61 11.51 8.61
N PHE A 83 -9.07 12.70 9.02
CA PHE A 83 -10.50 12.96 9.23
C PHE A 83 -11.31 12.72 7.96
N TYR A 84 -10.82 13.18 6.79
CA TYR A 84 -11.48 12.89 5.52
C TYR A 84 -11.58 11.37 5.28
N CYS A 85 -10.47 10.64 5.43
CA CYS A 85 -10.42 9.21 5.22
C CYS A 85 -11.38 8.44 6.15
N GLU A 86 -11.48 8.84 7.41
CA GLU A 86 -12.31 8.16 8.40
C GLU A 86 -13.79 8.57 8.37
N LYS A 87 -14.07 9.86 8.09
CA LYS A 87 -15.38 10.47 8.35
C LYS A 87 -16.09 10.98 7.11
N HIS A 88 -15.43 11.24 5.98
CA HIS A 88 -16.14 11.75 4.81
C HIS A 88 -16.92 10.64 4.10
N PRO A 89 -18.22 10.82 3.76
CA PRO A 89 -19.04 9.75 3.16
C PRO A 89 -18.51 9.26 1.80
N GLU A 90 -17.79 10.09 1.06
CA GLU A 90 -17.16 9.72 -0.21
C GLU A 90 -15.78 9.07 -0.05
N SER A 91 -15.26 8.97 1.18
CA SER A 91 -13.98 8.32 1.41
C SER A 91 -14.04 6.85 0.96
N PRO A 92 -13.07 6.36 0.16
CA PRO A 92 -13.00 4.96 -0.24
C PRO A 92 -12.82 4.02 0.95
N PHE A 93 -12.23 4.50 2.05
CA PHE A 93 -12.03 3.74 3.28
C PHE A 93 -13.33 3.47 4.05
N ARG A 94 -14.40 4.23 3.75
CA ARG A 94 -15.73 4.02 4.35
C ARG A 94 -16.64 3.10 3.53
N GLN A 95 -16.22 2.69 2.33
CA GLN A 95 -17.05 1.88 1.43
C GLN A 95 -17.00 0.37 1.74
N GLY A 96 -16.07 -0.04 2.61
CA GLY A 96 -15.92 -1.41 3.04
C GLY A 96 -14.47 -1.74 3.44
N PRO A 97 -14.24 -2.93 4.00
CA PRO A 97 -12.93 -3.31 4.51
C PRO A 97 -11.89 -3.37 3.39
N GLN A 98 -10.74 -2.75 3.63
CA GLN A 98 -9.57 -2.81 2.74
C GLN A 98 -8.38 -3.33 3.54
N MET A 99 -7.96 -4.56 3.27
CA MET A 99 -6.85 -5.19 3.97
C MET A 99 -5.92 -5.85 2.97
N SER A 100 -4.61 -5.76 3.18
CA SER A 100 -3.65 -6.56 2.43
C SER A 100 -2.39 -6.84 3.23
N ILE A 101 -1.79 -7.99 2.95
CA ILE A 101 -0.54 -8.41 3.54
C ILE A 101 0.27 -9.14 2.47
N PHE A 102 1.56 -8.80 2.39
CA PHE A 102 2.51 -9.61 1.64
C PHE A 102 2.95 -10.80 2.47
N THR A 103 3.08 -11.94 1.80
CA THR A 103 3.59 -13.21 2.33
C THR A 103 4.86 -13.58 1.56
N ASP A 104 5.59 -14.60 2.02
CA ASP A 104 6.77 -15.10 1.32
C ASP A 104 6.47 -15.56 -0.12
N LYS A 105 5.22 -15.95 -0.40
CA LYS A 105 4.81 -16.48 -1.70
C LYS A 105 4.09 -15.47 -2.58
N GLY A 106 3.58 -14.36 -2.05
CA GLY A 106 2.73 -13.45 -2.81
C GLY A 106 1.92 -12.55 -1.90
N GLN A 107 0.66 -12.28 -2.25
CA GLN A 107 -0.15 -11.29 -1.55
C GLN A 107 -1.54 -11.82 -1.23
N ILE A 108 -2.04 -11.48 -0.05
CA ILE A 108 -3.43 -11.73 0.35
C ILE A 108 -4.11 -10.39 0.51
N THR A 109 -5.23 -10.19 -0.17
CA THR A 109 -5.99 -8.94 -0.15
C THR A 109 -7.46 -9.21 0.08
N ILE A 110 -8.08 -8.45 0.99
CA ILE A 110 -9.53 -8.31 1.09
C ILE A 110 -9.89 -6.89 0.65
N ALA A 111 -10.75 -6.78 -0.36
CA ALA A 111 -11.30 -5.52 -0.84
C ALA A 111 -12.82 -5.63 -0.81
N ASN A 112 -13.47 -4.92 0.11
CA ASN A 112 -14.89 -5.06 0.40
C ASN A 112 -15.21 -6.54 0.71
N LYS A 113 -16.03 -7.19 -0.12
CA LYS A 113 -16.40 -8.60 0.03
C LYS A 113 -15.49 -9.57 -0.74
N LEU A 114 -14.42 -9.10 -1.35
CA LEU A 114 -13.61 -9.92 -2.25
C LEU A 114 -12.26 -10.28 -1.63
N LEU A 115 -12.05 -11.58 -1.39
CA LEU A 115 -10.73 -12.14 -1.08
C LEU A 115 -10.00 -12.46 -2.39
N THR A 116 -8.74 -12.02 -2.48
CA THR A 116 -7.82 -12.38 -3.57
C THR A 116 -6.51 -12.87 -2.96
N ILE A 117 -6.04 -14.04 -3.39
CA ILE A 117 -4.75 -14.60 -3.01
C ILE A 117 -3.91 -14.75 -4.28
N SER A 118 -2.70 -14.19 -4.26
CA SER A 118 -1.71 -14.38 -5.31
C SER A 118 -0.52 -15.22 -4.83
N ASN A 119 0.07 -15.93 -5.78
CA ASN A 119 1.40 -16.48 -5.68
C ASN A 119 2.24 -15.81 -6.77
N GLU A 120 3.32 -15.14 -6.37
CA GLU A 120 3.99 -14.13 -7.18
C GLU A 120 2.94 -13.20 -7.81
N THR A 121 3.05 -12.89 -9.10
CA THR A 121 2.10 -12.04 -9.82
C THR A 121 0.81 -12.77 -10.24
N LYS A 122 0.65 -14.06 -9.95
CA LYS A 122 -0.50 -14.86 -10.41
C LYS A 122 -1.56 -14.99 -9.32
N ILE A 123 -2.79 -14.58 -9.64
CA ILE A 123 -3.96 -14.85 -8.79
C ILE A 123 -4.23 -16.37 -8.81
N ILE A 124 -4.24 -16.99 -7.63
CA ILE A 124 -4.53 -18.42 -7.45
C ILE A 124 -5.89 -18.67 -6.81
N GLU A 125 -6.43 -17.70 -6.07
CA GLU A 125 -7.78 -17.77 -5.51
C GLU A 125 -8.42 -16.39 -5.57
N ARG A 126 -9.69 -16.37 -5.95
CA ARG A 126 -10.55 -15.19 -5.86
C ARG A 126 -11.94 -15.64 -5.45
N ARG A 127 -12.49 -15.04 -4.39
CA ARG A 127 -13.83 -15.39 -3.90
C ARG A 127 -14.52 -14.27 -3.17
N GLU A 128 -15.84 -14.27 -3.26
CA GLU A 128 -16.69 -13.40 -2.46
C GLU A 128 -16.85 -13.98 -1.04
N LEU A 129 -16.91 -13.09 -0.05
CA LEU A 129 -16.99 -13.38 1.38
C LEU A 129 -18.38 -13.02 1.92
N SER A 130 -18.96 -13.93 2.69
CA SER A 130 -20.02 -13.61 3.64
C SER A 130 -19.42 -12.99 4.92
N SER A 131 -20.25 -12.35 5.76
CA SER A 131 -19.79 -11.74 7.01
C SER A 131 -19.11 -12.73 7.96
N GLU A 132 -19.66 -13.94 8.12
CA GLU A 132 -19.06 -14.99 8.95
C GLU A 132 -17.68 -15.43 8.41
N LYS A 133 -17.54 -15.53 7.08
CA LYS A 133 -16.27 -15.86 6.44
C LYS A 133 -15.26 -14.72 6.58
N PHE A 134 -15.71 -13.47 6.56
CA PHE A 134 -14.84 -12.30 6.71
C PHE A 134 -14.07 -12.34 8.03
N GLU A 135 -14.75 -12.50 9.16
CA GLU A 135 -14.10 -12.59 10.49
C GLU A 135 -13.07 -13.73 10.54
N LYS A 136 -13.45 -14.92 10.03
CA LYS A 136 -12.56 -16.07 9.95
C LYS A 136 -11.27 -15.74 9.17
N TYR A 137 -11.37 -15.01 8.05
CA TYR A 137 -10.22 -14.67 7.22
C TYR A 137 -9.39 -13.51 7.78
N CYS A 138 -10.01 -12.55 8.49
CA CYS A 138 -9.29 -11.53 9.26
C CYS A 138 -8.32 -12.18 10.25
N LYS A 139 -8.83 -13.13 11.05
CA LYS A 139 -8.01 -13.86 12.01
C LYS A 139 -6.95 -14.72 11.33
N LYS A 140 -7.34 -15.49 10.31
CA LYS A 140 -6.45 -16.45 9.64
C LYS A 140 -5.26 -15.79 8.94
N TYR A 141 -5.48 -14.68 8.21
CA TYR A 141 -4.46 -14.11 7.34
C TYR A 141 -3.84 -12.82 7.85
N PHE A 142 -4.58 -12.04 8.64
CA PHE A 142 -4.14 -10.71 9.10
C PHE A 142 -3.86 -10.70 10.60
N GLN A 143 -4.15 -11.79 11.31
CA GLN A 143 -3.99 -11.89 12.77
C GLN A 143 -4.80 -10.82 13.53
N ILE A 144 -5.93 -10.41 12.96
CA ILE A 144 -6.86 -9.43 13.53
C ILE A 144 -8.08 -10.17 14.08
N ASN A 145 -8.36 -10.04 15.37
CA ASN A 145 -9.63 -10.48 15.96
C ASN A 145 -10.61 -9.30 16.00
N LEU A 146 -11.77 -9.42 15.36
CA LEU A 146 -12.75 -8.32 15.31
C LEU A 146 -13.36 -8.00 16.68
N SER A 147 -13.34 -8.96 17.62
CA SER A 147 -13.73 -8.76 19.01
C SER A 147 -12.94 -7.66 19.70
N ASP A 148 -11.69 -7.43 19.31
CA ASP A 148 -10.79 -6.45 19.93
C ASP A 148 -11.28 -5.00 19.69
N PHE A 149 -12.21 -4.80 18.76
CA PHE A 149 -12.74 -3.51 18.35
C PHE A 149 -14.21 -3.29 18.74
N GLN A 150 -14.84 -4.23 19.47
CA GLN A 150 -16.26 -4.13 19.85
C GLN A 150 -16.52 -3.15 21.01
N HIS A 151 -15.47 -2.54 21.58
CA HIS A 151 -15.55 -1.63 22.73
C HIS A 151 -15.05 -0.20 22.44
N ILE A 152 -14.94 0.17 21.16
CA ILE A 152 -14.54 1.52 20.72
C ILE A 152 -15.77 2.31 20.26
#